data_AF-A0A2D4FRW2-F1
#
_entry.id   AF-A0A2D4FRW2-F1
#
_cell.length_a   1.000
_cell.length_b   1.000
_cell.length_c   1.000
_cell.angle_alpha   90.00
_cell.angle_beta   90.00
_cell.angle_gamma   90.00
#
_symmetry.space_group_name_H-M   'P 1'
#
loop_
_entity.id
_entity.type
_entity.pdbx_description
1 polymer ?
#
loop_
_entity_poly.entity_id
_entity_poly.type
_entity_poly.pdbx_seq_one_letter_code
_entity_poly.pdbx_strand_id
1 'polypeptide(L)'
;LEITLMGKQGSNKKSNVEDSIVRKLMLDTWNESIFSNIKTRLQDSAMKLVHAERLGEAFDSQLVIGVRESYVNLCSNPDDKLQIYRDNFEKAYLDSTERFYRTQAPSYLQQNGVQNYMKYADAKLKEEEKRALRYLETRREC
;
A
#
# COMPACT_ATOMS: atom_id res chain seq x y z
N LEU A 1 -19.21 -52.34 -29.47
CA LEU A 1 -18.85 -52.49 -28.05
C LEU A 1 -17.67 -51.57 -27.76
N GLU A 2 -17.92 -50.27 -27.64
CA GLU A 2 -16.94 -49.27 -27.22
C GLU A 2 -17.65 -48.27 -26.33
N ILE A 3 -17.25 -48.18 -25.06
CA ILE A 3 -17.41 -46.98 -24.24
C ILE A 3 -16.21 -46.87 -23.31
N THR A 4 -15.25 -46.04 -23.74
CA THR A 4 -14.62 -44.93 -23.01
C THR A 4 -14.15 -45.09 -21.56
N LEU A 5 -12.81 -45.15 -21.45
CA LEU A 5 -11.91 -44.61 -20.41
C LEU A 5 -12.52 -43.82 -19.23
N MET A 6 -12.29 -44.34 -18.02
CA MET A 6 -12.52 -43.67 -16.74
C MET A 6 -11.35 -42.75 -16.35
N GLY A 7 -11.70 -41.49 -16.10
CA GLY A 7 -11.24 -40.59 -15.01
C GLY A 7 -9.77 -40.60 -14.54
N LYS A 8 -9.05 -39.51 -14.85
CA LYS A 8 -7.97 -38.96 -14.01
C LYS A 8 -8.20 -37.46 -13.81
N GLN A 9 -8.90 -37.10 -12.73
CA GLN A 9 -9.16 -35.71 -12.31
C GLN A 9 -8.53 -35.43 -10.92
N GLY A 10 -7.31 -35.95 -10.68
CA GLY A 10 -6.63 -35.88 -9.37
C GLY A 10 -5.39 -34.98 -9.29
N SER A 11 -4.88 -34.44 -10.40
CA SER A 11 -3.53 -33.83 -10.43
C SER A 11 -3.49 -32.32 -10.16
N ASN A 12 -4.58 -31.59 -10.42
CA ASN A 12 -4.55 -30.11 -10.44
C ASN A 12 -4.67 -29.44 -9.05
N LYS A 13 -5.09 -30.19 -8.02
CA LYS A 13 -5.30 -29.66 -6.65
C LYS A 13 -4.03 -29.76 -5.79
N LYS A 14 -3.15 -30.72 -6.07
CA LYS A 14 -1.89 -30.91 -5.34
C LYS A 14 -0.83 -29.87 -5.72
N SER A 15 -0.69 -29.58 -7.02
CA SER A 15 0.26 -28.56 -7.51
C SER A 15 -0.03 -27.17 -6.91
N ASN A 16 -1.30 -26.77 -6.85
CA ASN A 16 -1.70 -25.47 -6.32
C ASN A 16 -1.47 -25.33 -4.80
N VAL A 17 -1.47 -26.45 -4.07
CA VAL A 17 -1.15 -26.48 -2.62
C VAL A 17 0.36 -26.43 -2.40
N GLU A 18 1.15 -27.14 -3.20
CA GLU A 18 2.62 -27.08 -3.15
C GLU A 18 3.15 -25.69 -3.51
N ASP A 19 2.59 -25.05 -4.55
CA ASP A 19 2.93 -23.68 -4.95
C ASP A 19 2.62 -22.67 -3.83
N SER A 20 1.54 -22.89 -3.08
CA SER A 20 1.16 -22.06 -1.93
C SER A 20 2.13 -22.19 -0.74
N ILE A 21 2.60 -23.41 -0.45
CA ILE A 21 3.57 -23.67 0.62
C ILE A 21 4.92 -23.03 0.29
N VAL A 22 5.39 -23.18 -0.95
CA VAL A 22 6.65 -22.56 -1.41
C VAL A 22 6.54 -21.04 -1.37
N ARG A 23 5.44 -20.47 -1.88
CA ARG A 23 5.20 -19.01 -1.82
C ARG A 23 5.21 -18.49 -0.39
N LYS A 24 4.55 -19.17 0.54
CA LYS A 24 4.54 -18.80 1.95
C LYS A 24 5.96 -18.81 2.54
N LEU A 25 6.72 -19.90 2.34
CA LEU A 25 8.09 -20.02 2.84
C LEU A 25 9.00 -18.91 2.30
N MET A 26 8.88 -18.55 1.02
CA MET A 26 9.64 -17.47 0.41
C MET A 26 9.33 -16.11 1.06
N LEU A 27 8.05 -15.79 1.28
CA LEU A 27 7.61 -14.53 1.89
C LEU A 27 8.03 -14.45 3.36
N ASP A 28 7.87 -15.54 4.12
CA ASP A 28 8.29 -15.60 5.52
C ASP A 28 9.81 -15.41 5.65
N THR A 29 10.59 -16.10 4.83
CA THR A 29 12.07 -15.97 4.82
C THR A 29 12.50 -14.54 4.45
N TRP A 30 11.85 -13.93 3.46
CA TRP A 30 12.11 -12.53 3.08
C TRP A 30 11.78 -11.55 4.21
N ASN A 31 10.65 -11.77 4.88
CA ASN A 31 10.22 -10.93 5.99
C ASN A 31 11.23 -10.98 7.14
N GLU A 32 11.63 -12.18 7.55
CA GLU A 32 12.58 -12.39 8.64
C GLU A 32 13.97 -11.86 8.31
N SER A 33 14.48 -12.16 7.10
CA SER A 33 15.86 -11.85 6.73
C SER A 33 16.09 -10.37 6.39
N ILE A 34 15.11 -9.72 5.76
CA ILE A 34 15.29 -8.39 5.18
C ILE A 34 14.26 -7.41 5.74
N PHE A 35 12.98 -7.63 5.46
CA PHE A 35 11.97 -6.58 5.65
C PHE A 35 11.80 -6.16 7.11
N SER A 36 11.78 -7.11 8.05
CA SER A 36 11.61 -6.86 9.48
C SER A 36 12.64 -5.85 10.04
N ASN A 37 13.87 -5.88 9.51
CA ASN A 37 15.00 -5.07 9.95
C ASN A 37 15.00 -3.65 9.35
N ILE A 38 14.39 -3.46 8.17
CA ILE A 38 14.44 -2.19 7.43
C ILE A 38 13.08 -1.53 7.21
N LYS A 39 11.97 -2.18 7.59
CA LYS A 39 10.60 -1.70 7.33
C LYS A 39 10.35 -0.27 7.78
N THR A 40 10.85 0.13 8.96
CA THR A 40 10.68 1.48 9.49
C THR A 40 11.40 2.51 8.64
N ARG A 41 12.65 2.24 8.25
CA ARG A 41 13.43 3.11 7.36
C ARG A 41 12.80 3.21 5.98
N LEU A 42 12.28 2.11 5.44
CA LEU A 42 11.57 2.10 4.17
C LEU A 42 10.28 2.93 4.24
N GLN A 43 9.50 2.78 5.32
CA GLN A 43 8.30 3.56 5.55
C GLN A 43 8.61 5.05 5.65
N ASP A 44 9.60 5.44 6.46
CA ASP A 44 9.98 6.84 6.63
C ASP A 44 10.45 7.47 5.31
N SER A 45 11.25 6.73 4.52
CA SER A 45 11.66 7.17 3.19
C SER A 45 10.48 7.29 2.24
N ALA A 46 9.53 6.34 2.25
CA ALA A 46 8.32 6.42 1.44
C ALA A 46 7.47 7.64 1.80
N MET A 47 7.31 7.93 3.09
CA MET A 47 6.57 9.13 3.55
C MET A 47 7.25 10.43 3.12
N LYS A 48 8.59 10.47 3.11
CA LYS A 48 9.36 11.61 2.59
C LYS A 48 9.13 11.83 1.09
N LEU A 49 9.11 10.76 0.30
CA LEU A 49 8.82 10.84 -1.14
C LEU A 49 7.40 11.37 -1.40
N VAL A 50 6.41 10.85 -0.67
CA VAL A 50 5.02 11.34 -0.75
C VAL A 50 4.93 12.82 -0.36
N HIS A 51 5.65 13.23 0.69
CA HIS A 51 5.72 14.63 1.09
C HIS A 51 6.35 15.53 0.02
N ALA A 52 7.46 15.10 -0.58
CA ALA A 52 8.12 15.83 -1.66
C ALA A 52 7.19 16.00 -2.88
N GLU A 53 6.43 14.96 -3.23
CA GLU A 53 5.45 15.04 -4.33
C GLU A 53 4.30 16.02 -4.04
N ARG A 54 3.88 16.17 -2.78
CA ARG A 54 2.90 17.22 -2.40
C ARG A 54 3.44 18.64 -2.59
N LEU A 55 4.76 18.81 -2.51
CA LEU A 55 5.45 20.06 -2.81
C LEU A 55 5.74 20.24 -4.31
N GLY A 56 5.38 19.26 -5.14
CA GLY A 56 5.54 19.31 -6.59
C GLY A 56 6.77 18.57 -7.12
N GLU A 57 7.52 17.87 -6.28
CA GLU A 57 8.68 17.09 -6.72
C GLU A 57 8.25 15.74 -7.31
N ALA A 58 8.58 15.50 -8.58
CA ALA A 58 8.30 14.22 -9.22
C ALA A 58 9.32 13.16 -8.78
N PHE A 59 8.85 11.96 -8.47
CA PHE A 59 9.70 10.81 -8.16
C PHE A 59 9.11 9.52 -8.76
N ASP A 60 9.89 8.43 -8.76
CA ASP A 60 9.39 7.13 -9.19
C ASP A 60 8.46 6.52 -8.14
N SER A 61 7.17 6.52 -8.47
CA SER A 61 6.10 5.98 -7.65
C SER A 61 6.23 4.50 -7.31
N GLN A 62 7.02 3.72 -8.06
CA GLN A 62 7.31 2.33 -7.71
C GLN A 62 8.02 2.20 -6.35
N LEU A 63 8.74 3.23 -5.91
CA LEU A 63 9.40 3.22 -4.60
C LEU A 63 8.40 3.16 -3.44
N VAL A 64 7.30 3.91 -3.53
CA VAL A 64 6.24 3.89 -2.51
C VAL A 64 5.36 2.66 -2.67
N ILE A 65 5.03 2.30 -3.91
CA ILE A 65 4.23 1.12 -4.24
C ILE A 65 4.90 -0.17 -3.74
N GLY A 66 6.21 -0.35 -3.95
CA GLY A 66 6.93 -1.54 -3.50
C GLY A 66 7.00 -1.66 -1.98
N VAL A 67 7.10 -0.55 -1.26
CA VAL A 67 7.02 -0.53 0.21
C VAL A 67 5.61 -0.94 0.66
N ARG A 68 4.56 -0.33 0.09
CA ARG A 68 3.17 -0.73 0.35
C ARG A 68 2.95 -2.23 0.11
N GLU A 69 3.38 -2.74 -1.04
CA GLU A 69 3.22 -4.16 -1.39
C GLU A 69 3.97 -5.10 -0.45
N SER A 70 5.10 -4.67 0.07
CA SER A 70 5.81 -5.42 1.12
C SER A 70 4.96 -5.50 2.40
N TYR A 71 4.36 -4.39 2.82
CA TYR A 71 3.46 -4.35 3.98
C TYR A 71 2.19 -5.20 3.80
N VAL A 72 1.65 -5.28 2.58
CA VAL A 72 0.45 -6.08 2.26
C VAL A 72 0.77 -7.58 2.15
N ASN A 73 1.82 -7.94 1.42
CA ASN A 73 2.10 -9.34 1.07
C ASN A 73 2.88 -10.11 2.16
N LEU A 74 3.60 -9.41 3.04
CA LEU A 74 4.41 -10.04 4.10
C LEU A 74 3.66 -10.17 5.43
N CYS A 75 2.35 -9.92 5.44
CA CYS A 75 1.54 -10.14 6.63
C CYS A 75 1.33 -11.64 6.88
N SER A 76 1.90 -12.15 7.97
CA SER A 76 1.78 -13.56 8.35
C SER A 76 0.49 -13.86 9.13
N ASN A 77 -0.39 -12.89 9.37
CA ASN A 77 -1.66 -13.12 10.08
C ASN A 77 -2.70 -13.76 9.13
N PRO A 78 -3.14 -15.01 9.40
CA PRO A 78 -4.12 -15.70 8.56
C PRO A 78 -5.53 -15.10 8.64
N ASP A 79 -5.88 -14.46 9.75
CA ASP A 79 -7.23 -13.91 9.98
C ASP A 79 -7.35 -12.48 9.44
N ASP A 80 -6.23 -11.76 9.31
CA ASP A 80 -6.19 -10.39 8.83
C ASP A 80 -4.88 -10.06 8.10
N LYS A 81 -4.89 -10.29 6.79
CA LYS A 81 -3.72 -10.06 5.92
C LYS A 81 -3.34 -8.58 5.77
N LEU A 82 -4.20 -7.66 6.20
CA LEU A 82 -3.94 -6.22 6.10
C LEU A 82 -3.55 -5.60 7.44
N GLN A 83 -3.46 -6.37 8.52
CA GLN A 83 -3.18 -5.83 9.85
C GLN A 83 -1.89 -5.00 9.88
N ILE A 84 -0.76 -5.59 9.43
CA ILE A 84 0.54 -4.90 9.48
C ILE A 84 0.53 -3.67 8.55
N TYR A 85 -0.13 -3.76 7.40
CA TYR A 85 -0.30 -2.63 6.48
C TYR A 85 -1.07 -1.48 7.15
N ARG A 86 -2.22 -1.75 7.79
CA ARG A 86 -3.04 -0.73 8.43
C ARG A 86 -2.34 -0.08 9.62
N ASP A 87 -1.76 -0.90 10.50
CA ASP A 87 -1.14 -0.45 11.74
C ASP A 87 0.14 0.37 11.52
N ASN A 88 0.76 0.24 10.35
CA ASN A 88 2.05 0.86 10.04
C ASN A 88 1.96 1.81 8.83
N PHE A 89 1.84 1.28 7.62
CA PHE A 89 1.93 2.07 6.39
C PHE A 89 0.74 3.00 6.22
N GLU A 90 -0.49 2.49 6.35
CA GLU A 90 -1.71 3.31 6.22
C GLU A 90 -1.74 4.39 7.29
N LYS A 91 -1.51 4.00 8.55
CA LYS A 91 -1.42 4.95 9.67
C LYS A 91 -0.37 6.04 9.42
N ALA A 92 0.85 5.67 9.01
CA ALA A 92 1.90 6.65 8.72
C ALA A 92 1.54 7.57 7.55
N TYR A 93 0.86 7.03 6.53
CA TYR A 93 0.37 7.81 5.39
C TYR A 93 -0.68 8.83 5.85
N LEU A 94 -1.66 8.41 6.66
CA LEU A 94 -2.70 9.28 7.19
C LEU A 94 -2.11 10.37 8.11
N ASP A 95 -1.24 9.99 9.05
CA ASP A 95 -0.59 10.91 9.98
C ASP A 95 0.25 11.97 9.22
N SER A 96 0.98 11.54 8.19
CA SER A 96 1.74 12.44 7.31
C SER A 96 0.83 13.41 6.54
N THR A 97 -0.30 12.91 6.03
CA THR A 97 -1.31 13.70 5.32
C THR A 97 -1.96 14.74 6.22
N GLU A 98 -2.39 14.32 7.41
CA GLU A 98 -2.97 15.20 8.41
C GLU A 98 -1.98 16.30 8.80
N ARG A 99 -0.75 15.93 9.18
CA ARG A 99 0.28 16.90 9.60
C ARG A 99 0.58 17.92 8.50
N PHE A 100 0.65 17.47 7.24
CA PHE A 100 0.88 18.36 6.09
C PHE A 100 -0.23 19.41 5.97
N TYR A 101 -1.49 19.00 5.86
CA TYR A 101 -2.59 19.95 5.65
C TYR A 101 -2.96 20.73 6.90
N ARG A 102 -2.72 20.19 8.10
CA ARG A 102 -2.89 20.92 9.36
C ARG A 102 -1.97 22.15 9.44
N THR A 103 -0.81 22.09 8.78
CA THR A 103 0.13 23.20 8.71
C THR A 103 -0.15 24.11 7.51
N GLN A 104 -0.37 23.52 6.33
CA GLN A 104 -0.51 24.25 5.07
C GLN A 104 -1.85 24.99 4.95
N ALA A 105 -2.96 24.37 5.37
CA ALA A 105 -4.31 24.87 5.13
C ALA A 105 -4.61 26.19 5.87
N PRO A 106 -4.27 26.36 7.17
CA PRO A 106 -4.49 27.63 7.86
C PRO A 106 -3.68 28.78 7.26
N SER A 107 -2.43 28.51 6.85
CA SER A 107 -1.56 29.51 6.22
C SER A 107 -2.16 30.02 4.91
N TYR A 108 -2.65 29.12 4.06
CA TYR A 108 -3.28 29.49 2.80
C TYR A 108 -4.59 30.26 3.02
N LEU A 109 -5.42 29.84 3.99
CA LEU A 109 -6.67 30.51 4.32
C LEU A 109 -6.43 31.97 4.75
N GLN A 110 -5.43 32.21 5.61
CA GLN A 110 -5.10 33.55 6.10
C GLN A 110 -4.57 34.46 4.98
N GLN A 111 -3.78 33.92 4.06
CA GLN A 111 -3.15 34.71 2.99
C GLN A 111 -4.10 35.00 1.82
N ASN A 112 -5.01 34.08 1.51
CA ASN A 112 -5.80 34.13 0.27
C ASN A 112 -7.31 34.37 0.50
N GLY A 113 -7.78 34.28 1.75
CA GLY A 113 -9.18 34.44 2.12
C GLY A 113 -10.04 33.21 1.81
N VAL A 114 -11.26 33.20 2.37
CA VAL A 114 -12.15 32.03 2.40
C VAL A 114 -12.53 31.54 0.99
N GLN A 115 -12.89 32.45 0.08
CA GLN A 115 -13.36 32.05 -1.26
C GLN A 115 -12.26 31.32 -2.07
N ASN A 116 -11.01 31.81 -1.99
CA ASN A 116 -9.89 31.16 -2.67
C ASN A 116 -9.50 29.86 -1.96
N TYR A 117 -9.62 29.81 -0.63
CA TYR A 117 -9.42 28.58 0.13
C TYR A 117 -10.38 27.47 -0.28
N MET A 118 -11.67 27.76 -0.50
CA MET A 118 -12.63 26.73 -0.93
C MET A 118 -12.23 26.10 -2.28
N LYS A 119 -11.75 26.90 -3.23
CA LYS A 119 -11.23 26.40 -4.51
C LYS A 119 -9.95 25.58 -4.33
N TYR A 120 -9.05 26.04 -3.48
CA TYR A 120 -7.81 25.34 -3.15
C TYR A 120 -8.09 23.99 -2.48
N ALA A 121 -9.00 23.95 -1.52
CA ALA A 121 -9.38 22.74 -0.79
C ALA A 121 -10.00 21.70 -1.73
N ASP A 122 -10.92 22.10 -2.61
CA ASP A 122 -11.49 21.19 -3.63
C ASP A 122 -10.41 20.61 -4.56
N ALA A 123 -9.49 21.45 -5.04
CA ALA A 123 -8.37 20.99 -5.86
C ALA A 123 -7.46 20.00 -5.12
N LYS A 124 -7.14 20.28 -3.84
CA LYS A 124 -6.30 19.40 -3.02
C LYS A 124 -6.96 18.10 -2.63
N LEU A 125 -8.28 18.10 -2.40
CA LEU A 125 -9.03 16.86 -2.18
C LEU A 125 -8.97 15.94 -3.41
N LYS A 126 -9.18 16.49 -4.61
CA LYS A 126 -9.06 15.73 -5.88
C LYS A 126 -7.66 15.19 -6.10
N GLU A 127 -6.64 15.97 -5.74
CA GLU A 127 -5.23 15.57 -5.83
C GLU A 127 -4.91 14.41 -4.88
N GLU A 128 -5.32 14.51 -3.60
CA GLU A 128 -5.12 13.45 -2.61
C GLU A 128 -5.93 12.19 -2.93
N GLU A 129 -7.14 12.31 -3.49
CA GLU A 129 -7.91 11.14 -3.95
C GLU A 129 -7.15 10.38 -5.05
N LYS A 130 -6.67 11.09 -6.07
CA LYS A 130 -5.85 10.50 -7.14
C LYS A 130 -4.57 9.86 -6.60
N ARG A 131 -3.93 10.52 -5.62
CA ARG A 131 -2.71 10.02 -4.97
C ARG A 131 -2.98 8.76 -4.14
N ALA A 132 -4.08 8.76 -3.37
CA ALA A 132 -4.51 7.63 -2.56
C ALA A 132 -4.79 6.40 -3.42
N LEU A 133 -5.46 6.56 -4.56
CA LEU A 133 -5.69 5.45 -5.51
C LEU A 133 -4.39 4.83 -6.04
N ARG A 134 -3.29 5.61 -6.07
CA ARG A 134 -1.98 5.15 -6.53
C ARG A 134 -1.18 4.46 -5.44
N TYR A 135 -1.19 5.00 -4.22
CA TYR A 135 -0.27 4.60 -3.14
C TYR A 135 -0.88 3.79 -2.00
N LEU A 136 -2.20 3.84 -1.81
CA LEU A 136 -2.88 2.97 -0.84
C LEU A 136 -3.30 1.67 -1.52
N GLU A 137 -3.60 0.64 -0.71
CA GLU A 137 -4.12 -0.62 -1.24
C GLU A 137 -5.60 -0.44 -1.64
N THR A 138 -5.91 -0.74 -2.90
CA THR A 138 -7.26 -0.59 -3.47
C THR A 138 -7.99 -1.92 -3.61
N ARG A 139 -7.26 -3.04 -3.52
CA ARG A 139 -7.85 -4.37 -3.57
C ARG A 139 -8.43 -4.72 -2.21
N ARG A 140 -9.75 -4.89 -2.15
CA ARG A 140 -10.48 -5.31 -0.95
C ARG A 140 -10.41 -6.82 -0.68
N GLU A 141 -9.92 -7.59 -1.65
CA GLU A 141 -9.80 -9.05 -1.57
C GLU A 141 -8.31 -9.41 -1.59
N CYS A 142 -7.66 -9.31 -0.44
CA CYS A 142 -6.35 -9.93 -0.21
C CYS A 142 -6.50 -11.14 0.68
#